data_AF-A0A2R8A9F5-F1
#
_entry.id   AF-A0A2R8A9F5-F1
#
_cell.length_a   1.000
_cell.length_b   1.000
_cell.length_c   1.000
_cell.angle_alpha   90.00
_cell.angle_beta   90.00
_cell.angle_gamma   90.00
#
_symmetry.space_group_name_H-M   'P 1'
#
loop_
_entity.id
_entity.type
_entity.pdbx_description
1 polymer ?
#
loop_
_entity_poly.entity_id
_entity_poly.type
_entity_poly.pdbx_seq_one_letter_code
_entity_poly.pdbx_strand_id
1 'polypeptide(L)'
;MFRLFLAATLSLAGVASAQTHGEVAQIVVDQHILPGFAAFDQAATPLAEASCAEMRPVYDAAFDGWMGVSHLRFGPTELDERGFALAFWPDTRGATPATLRALIADEDPIIASEYSDVSIAARGFFALDWLLFDTDAPVMEPGTYPCALAEAIARDIANIAEALHFTWQKEAVLLTTAGAEENFFYLDDEEVVRTLFSAVLVGLEITIEKRLGRPLGTFERPRPRRAEAWRSARSLPNIVGSMTALRDLANPFLAFIPEEEADRINAAWDATLRTANNTADPTLAIVATPEGRVHVEAIQSQLTGVHDMLETIVGPALGVSQSFNALDGD
;
A
#
# COMPACT_ATOMS: atom_id res chain seq x y z
N MET A 1 71.54 -4.80 32.44
CA MET A 1 70.56 -3.76 32.05
C MET A 1 69.86 -4.21 30.77
N PHE A 2 68.69 -4.83 30.89
CA PHE A 2 67.83 -5.16 29.75
C PHE A 2 66.53 -4.39 29.95
N ARG A 3 66.25 -3.39 29.11
CA ARG A 3 64.99 -2.64 29.12
C ARG A 3 64.08 -3.27 28.07
N LEU A 4 63.05 -4.00 28.53
CA LEU A 4 61.92 -4.38 27.68
C LEU A 4 61.02 -3.15 27.50
N PHE A 5 60.80 -2.74 26.25
CA PHE A 5 59.71 -1.83 25.88
C PHE A 5 58.47 -2.66 25.57
N LEU A 6 57.42 -2.49 26.37
CA LEU A 6 56.10 -3.04 26.12
C LEU A 6 55.33 -2.02 25.28
N ALA A 7 55.10 -2.32 24.00
CA ALA A 7 54.25 -1.52 23.13
C ALA A 7 52.79 -1.94 23.39
N ALA A 8 52.00 -1.05 23.97
CA ALA A 8 50.55 -1.23 24.13
C ALA A 8 49.85 -0.75 22.85
N THR A 9 49.37 -1.69 22.04
CA THR A 9 48.43 -1.40 20.95
C THR A 9 47.04 -1.16 21.53
N LEU A 10 46.62 0.11 21.55
CA LEU A 10 45.24 0.50 21.82
C LEU A 10 44.40 0.17 20.58
N SER A 11 43.65 -0.92 20.62
CA SER A 11 42.62 -1.21 19.63
C SER A 11 41.41 -0.30 19.91
N LEU A 12 41.22 0.76 19.12
CA LEU A 12 39.94 1.46 19.04
C LEU A 12 38.94 0.53 18.35
N ALA A 13 38.15 -0.20 19.12
CA ALA A 13 36.89 -0.75 18.63
C ALA A 13 35.96 0.44 18.38
N GLY A 14 35.66 0.73 17.11
CA GLY A 14 34.59 1.65 16.76
C GLY A 14 33.28 1.09 17.29
N VAL A 15 32.70 1.76 18.28
CA VAL A 15 31.34 1.47 18.72
C VAL A 15 30.45 1.91 17.57
N ALA A 16 29.89 0.97 16.82
CA ALA A 16 28.77 1.26 15.95
C ALA A 16 27.64 1.79 16.84
N SER A 17 27.29 3.07 16.71
CA SER A 17 26.15 3.64 17.41
C SER A 17 24.90 2.93 16.92
N ALA A 18 24.05 2.45 17.83
CA ALA A 18 22.70 2.04 17.48
C ALA A 18 21.97 3.25 16.85
N GLN A 19 21.18 3.01 15.81
CA GLN A 19 20.37 4.06 15.19
C GLN A 19 19.32 4.55 16.20
N THR A 20 19.06 5.84 16.20
CA THR A 20 18.01 6.46 17.02
C THR A 20 16.65 6.39 16.32
N HIS A 21 15.56 6.55 17.07
CA HIS A 21 14.20 6.61 16.51
C HIS A 21 14.06 7.77 15.49
N GLY A 22 14.61 8.95 15.79
CA GLY A 22 14.60 10.09 14.87
C GLY A 22 15.37 9.83 13.57
N GLU A 23 16.52 9.15 13.64
CA GLU A 23 17.27 8.75 12.42
C GLU A 23 16.46 7.76 11.56
N VAL A 24 15.79 6.79 12.18
CA VAL A 24 14.93 5.84 11.46
C VAL A 24 13.71 6.54 10.85
N ALA A 25 13.07 7.45 11.59
CA ALA A 25 11.96 8.26 11.07
C ALA A 25 12.40 9.09 9.86
N GLN A 26 13.57 9.73 9.92
CA GLN A 26 14.15 10.47 8.81
C GLN A 26 14.42 9.57 7.59
N ILE A 27 14.99 8.38 7.80
CA ILE A 27 15.22 7.40 6.72
C ILE A 27 13.91 7.01 6.05
N VAL A 28 12.86 6.67 6.81
CA VAL A 28 11.56 6.31 6.27
C VAL A 28 10.95 7.47 5.47
N VAL A 29 11.04 8.69 5.99
CA VAL A 29 10.56 9.88 5.30
C VAL A 29 11.26 10.10 3.97
N ASP A 30 12.60 10.08 3.97
CA ASP A 30 13.42 10.43 2.82
C ASP A 30 13.47 9.35 1.75
N GLN A 31 13.35 8.07 2.14
CA GLN A 31 13.56 6.93 1.24
C GLN A 31 12.27 6.24 0.83
N HIS A 32 11.18 6.41 1.59
CA HIS A 32 9.93 5.71 1.35
C HIS A 32 8.74 6.65 1.13
N ILE A 33 8.44 7.52 2.11
CA ILE A 33 7.22 8.35 2.08
C ILE A 33 7.29 9.38 0.95
N LEU A 34 8.27 10.29 0.98
CA LEU A 34 8.32 11.40 0.02
C LEU A 34 8.58 10.92 -1.41
N PRO A 35 9.54 9.99 -1.68
CA PRO A 35 9.72 9.45 -3.02
C PRO A 35 8.50 8.65 -3.49
N GLY A 36 7.84 7.89 -2.60
CA GLY A 36 6.66 7.10 -2.94
C GLY A 36 5.50 7.95 -3.42
N PHE A 37 5.15 9.02 -2.70
CA PHE A 37 4.08 9.92 -3.13
C PHE A 37 4.44 10.74 -4.37
N ALA A 38 5.71 11.13 -4.53
CA ALA A 38 6.17 11.76 -5.77
C ALA A 38 6.05 10.82 -6.98
N ALA A 39 6.41 9.55 -6.81
CA ALA A 39 6.28 8.54 -7.86
C ALA A 39 4.81 8.25 -8.19
N PHE A 40 3.92 8.23 -7.19
CA PHE A 40 2.49 8.06 -7.42
C PHE A 40 1.89 9.24 -8.21
N ASP A 41 2.17 10.47 -7.81
CA ASP A 41 1.75 11.68 -8.54
C ASP A 41 2.22 11.68 -10.00
N GLN A 42 3.52 11.39 -10.20
CA GLN A 42 4.10 11.26 -11.54
C GLN A 42 3.42 10.16 -12.37
N ALA A 43 3.11 9.01 -11.77
CA ALA A 43 2.48 7.89 -12.46
C ALA A 43 0.99 8.12 -12.76
N ALA A 44 0.30 8.97 -11.99
CA ALA A 44 -1.09 9.32 -12.22
C ALA A 44 -1.28 10.37 -13.33
N THR A 45 -0.26 11.18 -13.62
CA THR A 45 -0.33 12.23 -14.65
C THR A 45 -0.71 11.69 -16.04
N PRO A 46 -0.03 10.66 -16.61
CA PRO A 46 -0.41 10.11 -17.91
C PRO A 46 -1.82 9.52 -17.94
N LEU A 47 -2.33 9.04 -16.80
CA LEU A 47 -3.68 8.50 -16.70
C LEU A 47 -4.73 9.61 -16.91
N ALA A 48 -4.53 10.79 -16.32
CA ALA A 48 -5.43 11.93 -16.45
C ALA A 48 -5.37 12.59 -17.84
N GLU A 49 -4.22 12.50 -18.53
CA GLU A 49 -4.03 13.04 -19.89
C GLU A 49 -4.56 12.09 -20.98
N ALA A 50 -4.69 10.80 -20.70
CA ALA A 50 -5.14 9.81 -21.66
C ALA A 50 -6.63 9.99 -22.01
N SER A 51 -6.95 9.86 -23.30
CA SER A 51 -8.34 9.69 -23.72
C SER A 51 -8.87 8.35 -23.21
N CYS A 52 -10.19 8.21 -23.06
CA CYS A 52 -10.79 6.95 -22.59
C CYS A 52 -10.39 5.71 -23.44
N ALA A 53 -10.06 5.91 -24.72
CA ALA A 53 -9.62 4.86 -25.64
C ALA A 53 -8.16 4.42 -25.40
N GLU A 54 -7.34 5.29 -24.84
CA GLU A 54 -5.89 5.12 -24.66
C GLU A 54 -5.51 4.92 -23.19
N MET A 55 -6.50 4.74 -22.31
CA MET A 55 -6.31 4.74 -20.86
C MET A 55 -5.77 3.41 -20.31
N ARG A 56 -6.10 2.28 -20.95
CA ARG A 56 -5.69 0.95 -20.47
C ARG A 56 -4.16 0.78 -20.34
N PRO A 57 -3.31 1.22 -21.30
CA PRO A 57 -1.87 1.07 -21.19
C PRO A 57 -1.21 1.87 -20.05
N VAL A 58 -1.86 2.94 -19.58
CA VAL A 58 -1.33 3.82 -18.51
C VAL A 58 -1.96 3.56 -17.14
N TYR A 59 -3.10 2.87 -17.10
CA TYR A 59 -3.82 2.50 -15.87
C TYR A 59 -2.94 1.71 -14.90
N ASP A 60 -2.18 0.73 -15.40
CA ASP A 60 -1.38 -0.14 -14.54
C ASP A 60 -0.29 0.63 -13.79
N ALA A 61 0.38 1.57 -14.47
CA ALA A 61 1.45 2.37 -13.86
C ALA A 61 0.93 3.27 -12.73
N ALA A 62 -0.23 3.90 -12.92
CA ALA A 62 -0.85 4.73 -11.89
C ALA A 62 -1.25 3.89 -10.66
N PHE A 63 -1.80 2.69 -10.87
CA PHE A 63 -2.18 1.81 -9.77
C PHE A 63 -0.93 1.21 -9.10
N ASP A 64 0.14 0.90 -9.82
CA ASP A 64 1.44 0.52 -9.22
C ASP A 64 1.98 1.63 -8.31
N GLY A 65 1.89 2.89 -8.75
CA GLY A 65 2.24 4.06 -7.94
C GLY A 65 1.45 4.13 -6.63
N TRP A 66 0.12 3.94 -6.70
CA TRP A 66 -0.72 3.87 -5.51
C TRP A 66 -0.34 2.69 -4.60
N MET A 67 -0.09 1.51 -5.16
CA MET A 67 0.30 0.33 -4.39
C MET A 67 1.60 0.55 -3.60
N GLY A 68 2.51 1.38 -4.12
CA GLY A 68 3.74 1.81 -3.44
C GLY A 68 3.52 2.58 -2.14
N VAL A 69 2.35 3.20 -1.93
CA VAL A 69 2.05 4.04 -0.76
C VAL A 69 0.74 3.70 -0.05
N SER A 70 -0.05 2.76 -0.58
CA SER A 70 -1.41 2.42 -0.10
C SER A 70 -1.51 1.88 1.33
N HIS A 71 -0.38 1.59 1.97
CA HIS A 71 -0.28 1.15 3.37
C HIS A 71 -0.15 2.34 4.35
N LEU A 72 0.18 3.54 3.88
CA LEU A 72 0.24 4.77 4.67
C LEU A 72 -1.17 5.34 4.88
N ARG A 73 -1.98 4.61 5.66
CA ARG A 73 -3.40 4.89 5.97
C ARG A 73 -3.57 5.70 7.25
N PHE A 74 -2.83 6.79 7.32
CA PHE A 74 -2.90 7.77 8.41
C PHE A 74 -2.54 9.14 7.85
N GLY A 75 -2.71 10.18 8.68
CA GLY A 75 -2.33 11.54 8.31
C GLY A 75 -3.05 12.00 7.03
N PRO A 76 -2.34 12.57 6.04
CA PRO A 76 -2.95 13.17 4.85
C PRO A 76 -3.76 12.21 3.97
N THR A 77 -3.51 10.90 4.03
CA THR A 77 -4.23 9.89 3.26
C THR A 77 -5.67 9.71 3.71
N GLU A 78 -5.95 9.91 5.01
CA GLU A 78 -7.28 9.78 5.60
C GLU A 78 -8.10 11.07 5.50
N LEU A 79 -7.44 12.22 5.29
CA LEU A 79 -8.12 13.50 5.10
C LEU A 79 -9.01 13.45 3.85
N ASP A 80 -10.23 13.97 3.99
CA ASP A 80 -11.25 14.00 2.93
C ASP A 80 -11.51 12.62 2.30
N GLU A 81 -11.28 11.53 3.06
CA GLU A 81 -11.46 10.15 2.63
C GLU A 81 -10.65 9.77 1.38
N ARG A 82 -9.52 10.46 1.10
CA ARG A 82 -8.73 10.32 -0.15
C ARG A 82 -8.29 8.89 -0.44
N GLY A 83 -7.76 8.19 0.56
CA GLY A 83 -7.36 6.79 0.40
C GLY A 83 -8.54 5.88 0.04
N PHE A 84 -9.72 6.17 0.58
CA PHE A 84 -10.94 5.42 0.29
C PHE A 84 -11.52 5.80 -1.08
N ALA A 85 -11.46 7.07 -1.47
CA ALA A 85 -11.83 7.55 -2.80
C ALA A 85 -10.96 6.93 -3.90
N LEU A 86 -9.65 6.78 -3.68
CA LEU A 86 -8.75 6.09 -4.62
C LEU A 86 -9.06 4.60 -4.74
N ALA A 87 -9.37 3.95 -3.62
CA ALA A 87 -9.39 2.49 -3.52
C ALA A 87 -10.60 1.95 -2.73
N PHE A 88 -11.81 2.25 -3.21
CA PHE A 88 -13.06 1.70 -2.66
C PHE A 88 -13.17 0.18 -2.91
N TRP A 89 -12.56 -0.60 -2.02
CA TRP A 89 -12.61 -2.06 -2.04
C TRP A 89 -12.35 -2.60 -0.62
N PRO A 90 -13.05 -3.67 -0.19
CA PRO A 90 -13.97 -4.50 -0.97
C PRO A 90 -15.40 -3.95 -1.11
N ASP A 91 -15.89 -3.87 -2.35
CA ASP A 91 -17.31 -3.55 -2.63
C ASP A 91 -18.19 -4.80 -2.49
N THR A 92 -18.62 -5.10 -1.26
CA THR A 92 -19.45 -6.28 -0.96
C THR A 92 -20.90 -6.16 -1.43
N ARG A 93 -21.38 -4.93 -1.68
CA ARG A 93 -22.77 -4.63 -2.02
C ARG A 93 -22.97 -4.29 -3.50
N GLY A 94 -21.89 -4.21 -4.28
CA GLY A 94 -21.96 -3.83 -5.69
C GLY A 94 -22.32 -2.35 -5.88
N ALA A 95 -21.91 -1.49 -4.94
CA ALA A 95 -22.16 -0.06 -4.99
C ALA A 95 -21.49 0.60 -6.20
N THR A 96 -20.28 0.19 -6.56
CA THR A 96 -19.55 0.75 -7.72
C THR A 96 -20.30 0.54 -9.03
N PRO A 97 -20.59 -0.71 -9.46
CA PRO A 97 -21.31 -0.92 -10.71
C PRO A 97 -22.76 -0.42 -10.67
N ALA A 98 -23.39 -0.31 -9.49
CA ALA A 98 -24.71 0.30 -9.38
C ALA A 98 -24.65 1.82 -9.62
N THR A 99 -23.70 2.50 -8.98
CA THR A 99 -23.55 3.97 -9.09
C THR A 99 -23.12 4.38 -10.49
N LEU A 100 -22.15 3.69 -11.10
CA LEU A 100 -21.69 4.01 -12.45
C LEU A 100 -22.81 3.85 -13.48
N ARG A 101 -23.63 2.79 -13.38
CA ARG A 101 -24.78 2.61 -14.27
C ARG A 101 -25.82 3.71 -14.11
N ALA A 102 -26.07 4.20 -12.90
CA ALA A 102 -26.98 5.31 -12.66
C ALA A 102 -26.46 6.59 -13.32
N LEU A 103 -25.19 6.95 -13.07
CA LEU A 103 -24.55 8.11 -13.70
C LEU A 103 -24.62 8.05 -15.23
N ILE A 104 -24.34 6.88 -15.81
CA ILE A 104 -24.39 6.65 -17.26
C ILE A 104 -25.81 6.76 -17.82
N ALA A 105 -26.80 6.20 -17.13
CA ALA A 105 -28.19 6.23 -17.58
C ALA A 105 -28.80 7.63 -17.54
N ASP A 106 -28.41 8.43 -16.53
CA ASP A 106 -28.92 9.78 -16.32
C ASP A 106 -28.13 10.84 -17.08
N GLU A 107 -26.98 10.47 -17.68
CA GLU A 107 -25.98 11.40 -18.23
C GLU A 107 -25.69 12.55 -17.25
N ASP A 108 -25.43 12.18 -15.99
CA ASP A 108 -25.35 13.12 -14.87
C ASP A 108 -24.28 14.22 -15.11
N PRO A 109 -24.63 15.51 -15.07
CA PRO A 109 -23.67 16.59 -15.33
C PRO A 109 -22.54 16.70 -14.29
N ILE A 110 -22.56 15.92 -13.19
CA ILE A 110 -21.52 15.90 -12.15
C ILE A 110 -20.10 15.73 -12.72
N ILE A 111 -19.95 15.02 -13.86
CA ILE A 111 -18.66 14.82 -14.56
C ILE A 111 -17.99 16.10 -15.05
N ALA A 112 -18.75 17.20 -15.16
CA ALA A 112 -18.29 18.51 -15.61
C ALA A 112 -18.25 19.57 -14.49
N SER A 113 -18.54 19.17 -13.24
CA SER A 113 -18.49 20.02 -12.06
C SER A 113 -17.43 19.52 -11.06
N GLU A 114 -17.61 19.80 -9.77
CA GLU A 114 -16.72 19.32 -8.71
C GLU A 114 -16.90 17.80 -8.55
N TYR A 115 -16.09 17.01 -9.26
CA TYR A 115 -16.23 15.56 -9.28
C TYR A 115 -15.95 14.94 -7.91
N SER A 116 -15.23 15.62 -7.01
CA SER A 116 -14.99 15.13 -5.66
C SER A 116 -16.27 14.98 -4.82
N ASP A 117 -17.37 15.64 -5.21
CA ASP A 117 -18.67 15.55 -4.53
C ASP A 117 -19.48 14.30 -4.93
N VAL A 118 -19.04 13.56 -5.96
CA VAL A 118 -19.69 12.32 -6.35
C VAL A 118 -19.48 11.24 -5.29
N SER A 119 -20.41 10.29 -5.21
CA SER A 119 -20.28 9.10 -4.37
C SER A 119 -18.92 8.42 -4.60
N ILE A 120 -18.21 8.09 -3.52
CA ILE A 120 -16.93 7.36 -3.56
C ILE A 120 -17.02 6.07 -4.38
N ALA A 121 -18.19 5.43 -4.44
CA ALA A 121 -18.38 4.23 -5.25
C ALA A 121 -18.17 4.48 -6.76
N ALA A 122 -18.25 5.72 -7.23
CA ALA A 122 -17.99 6.14 -8.61
C ALA A 122 -16.60 6.75 -8.82
N ARG A 123 -15.70 6.67 -7.83
CA ARG A 123 -14.36 7.26 -7.87
C ARG A 123 -13.27 6.20 -7.84
N GLY A 124 -12.05 6.61 -8.13
CA GLY A 124 -10.84 5.81 -7.94
C GLY A 124 -10.67 4.62 -8.90
N PHE A 125 -9.66 3.82 -8.57
CA PHE A 125 -9.17 2.73 -9.43
C PHE A 125 -10.22 1.66 -9.69
N PHE A 126 -11.09 1.33 -8.72
CA PHE A 126 -12.09 0.27 -8.90
C PHE A 126 -13.27 0.69 -9.77
N ALA A 127 -13.66 1.96 -9.73
CA ALA A 127 -14.63 2.49 -10.67
C ALA A 127 -14.07 2.47 -12.10
N LEU A 128 -12.81 2.86 -12.24
CA LEU A 128 -12.12 2.84 -13.52
C LEU A 128 -11.86 1.41 -14.04
N ASP A 129 -11.50 0.48 -13.15
CA ASP A 129 -11.36 -0.96 -13.43
C ASP A 129 -12.65 -1.53 -14.04
N TRP A 130 -13.81 -1.15 -13.48
CA TRP A 130 -15.10 -1.58 -13.99
C TRP A 130 -15.35 -1.04 -15.41
N LEU A 131 -15.21 0.28 -15.62
CA LEU A 131 -15.44 0.90 -16.94
C LEU A 131 -14.49 0.37 -18.01
N LEU A 132 -13.22 0.18 -17.66
CA LEU A 132 -12.21 -0.28 -18.60
C LEU A 132 -12.34 -1.78 -18.85
N PHE A 133 -12.54 -2.63 -17.84
CA PHE A 133 -12.28 -4.07 -17.99
C PHE A 133 -13.49 -4.98 -17.74
N ASP A 134 -14.61 -4.50 -17.21
CA ASP A 134 -15.81 -5.34 -17.02
C ASP A 134 -16.52 -5.61 -18.35
N THR A 135 -17.02 -6.84 -18.53
CA THR A 135 -17.78 -7.23 -19.73
C THR A 135 -19.15 -6.57 -19.82
N ASP A 136 -19.69 -6.14 -18.68
CA ASP A 136 -20.97 -5.43 -18.58
C ASP A 136 -20.81 -3.91 -18.68
N ALA A 137 -19.58 -3.40 -18.84
CA ALA A 137 -19.32 -1.98 -19.03
C ALA A 137 -19.81 -1.52 -20.41
N PRO A 138 -20.34 -0.29 -20.52
CA PRO A 138 -20.71 0.28 -21.81
C PRO A 138 -19.47 0.49 -22.69
N VAL A 139 -19.66 0.46 -24.01
CA VAL A 139 -18.62 0.85 -24.96
C VAL A 139 -18.28 2.33 -24.75
N MET A 140 -16.99 2.64 -24.57
CA MET A 140 -16.48 3.99 -24.42
C MET A 140 -15.95 4.50 -25.77
N GLU A 141 -16.81 5.18 -26.52
CA GLU A 141 -16.39 5.90 -27.73
C GLU A 141 -16.13 7.38 -27.42
N PRO A 142 -15.18 8.05 -28.10
CA PRO A 142 -14.93 9.47 -27.90
C PRO A 142 -16.21 10.32 -28.04
N GLY A 143 -16.44 11.22 -27.08
CA GLY A 143 -17.62 12.09 -27.04
C GLY A 143 -18.89 11.46 -26.45
N THR A 144 -18.82 10.21 -26.00
CA THR A 144 -19.91 9.58 -25.23
C THR A 144 -19.79 9.86 -23.74
N TYR A 145 -20.92 9.79 -23.01
CA TYR A 145 -20.92 9.97 -21.56
C TYR A 145 -20.01 8.96 -20.82
N PRO A 146 -20.02 7.63 -21.12
CA PRO A 146 -19.10 6.69 -20.47
C PRO A 146 -17.62 7.03 -20.64
N CYS A 147 -17.24 7.53 -21.82
CA CYS A 147 -15.88 7.99 -22.09
C CYS A 147 -15.53 9.20 -21.20
N ALA A 148 -16.41 10.21 -21.18
CA ALA A 148 -16.20 11.41 -20.37
C ALA A 148 -16.17 11.10 -18.85
N LEU A 149 -16.95 10.11 -18.40
CA LEU A 149 -16.94 9.61 -17.04
C LEU A 149 -15.60 8.95 -16.67
N ALA A 150 -15.07 8.08 -17.54
CA ALA A 150 -13.75 7.47 -17.31
C ALA A 150 -12.64 8.53 -17.23
N GLU A 151 -12.68 9.54 -18.09
CA GLU A 151 -11.76 10.67 -18.06
C GLU A 151 -11.92 11.53 -16.79
N ALA A 152 -13.14 11.71 -16.29
CA ALA A 152 -13.38 12.41 -15.02
C ALA A 152 -12.79 11.64 -13.83
N ILE A 153 -12.98 10.32 -13.79
CA ILE A 153 -12.38 9.46 -12.74
C ILE A 153 -10.85 9.48 -12.81
N ALA A 154 -10.27 9.42 -14.00
CA ALA A 154 -8.83 9.50 -14.19
C ALA A 154 -8.23 10.83 -13.70
N ARG A 155 -8.89 11.95 -14.01
CA ARG A 155 -8.50 13.27 -13.48
C ARG A 155 -8.64 13.35 -11.96
N ASP A 156 -9.70 12.78 -11.39
CA ASP A 156 -9.88 12.72 -9.93
C ASP A 156 -8.77 11.93 -9.24
N ILE A 157 -8.36 10.79 -9.79
CA ILE A 157 -7.21 10.02 -9.29
C ILE A 157 -5.94 10.86 -9.27
N ALA A 158 -5.63 11.57 -10.37
CA ALA A 158 -4.45 12.43 -10.45
C ALA A 158 -4.51 13.62 -9.50
N ASN A 159 -5.69 14.26 -9.36
CA ASN A 159 -5.87 15.36 -8.40
C ASN A 159 -5.64 14.89 -6.96
N ILE A 160 -6.12 13.69 -6.60
CA ILE A 160 -5.85 13.12 -5.27
C ILE A 160 -4.35 12.80 -5.12
N ALA A 161 -3.70 12.25 -6.15
CA ALA A 161 -2.27 11.93 -6.11
C ALA A 161 -1.40 13.19 -5.90
N GLU A 162 -1.68 14.27 -6.63
CA GLU A 162 -1.03 15.58 -6.46
C GLU A 162 -1.26 16.13 -5.04
N ALA A 163 -2.52 16.10 -4.57
CA ALA A 163 -2.86 16.56 -3.23
C ALA A 163 -2.14 15.77 -2.14
N LEU A 164 -2.02 14.44 -2.30
CA LEU A 164 -1.26 13.59 -1.38
C LEU A 164 0.23 13.92 -1.44
N HIS A 165 0.82 14.07 -2.62
CA HIS A 165 2.23 14.46 -2.75
C HIS A 165 2.52 15.78 -2.02
N PHE A 166 1.68 16.79 -2.20
CA PHE A 166 1.85 18.07 -1.52
C PHE A 166 1.63 17.99 0.00
N THR A 167 0.60 17.27 0.45
CA THR A 167 0.24 17.23 1.87
C THR A 167 1.17 16.33 2.69
N TRP A 168 1.71 15.26 2.10
CA TRP A 168 2.73 14.42 2.73
C TRP A 168 4.07 15.11 2.90
N GLN A 169 4.41 16.15 2.14
CA GLN A 169 5.58 16.99 2.43
C GLN A 169 5.44 17.73 3.78
N LYS A 170 4.22 18.12 4.15
CA LYS A 170 3.95 18.79 5.43
C LYS A 170 3.96 17.79 6.58
N GLU A 171 3.31 16.64 6.40
CA GLU A 171 3.39 15.52 7.35
C GLU A 171 4.85 15.07 7.55
N ALA A 172 5.60 15.09 6.45
CA ALA A 172 7.04 15.10 6.33
C ALA A 172 7.80 15.73 7.51
N VAL A 173 7.51 17.01 7.67
CA VAL A 173 8.12 17.88 8.68
C VAL A 173 7.64 17.49 10.08
N LEU A 174 6.36 17.14 10.24
CA LEU A 174 5.82 16.74 11.54
C LEU A 174 6.45 15.44 12.04
N LEU A 175 6.64 14.45 11.16
CA LEU A 175 7.29 13.18 11.49
C LEU A 175 8.77 13.35 11.88
N THR A 176 9.47 14.33 11.31
CA THR A 176 10.92 14.54 11.50
C THR A 176 11.26 15.60 12.56
N THR A 177 10.24 16.26 13.12
CA THR A 177 10.41 17.28 14.17
C THR A 177 9.59 16.93 15.42
N ALA A 178 9.36 15.64 15.66
CA ALA A 178 8.62 15.18 16.84
C ALA A 178 9.26 15.71 18.14
N GLY A 179 8.42 16.13 19.09
CA GLY A 179 8.88 16.75 20.34
C GLY A 179 9.43 18.17 20.23
N ALA A 180 9.42 18.79 19.04
CA ALA A 180 9.69 20.22 18.89
C ALA A 180 8.56 21.07 19.47
N GLU A 181 8.87 22.29 19.95
CA GLU A 181 7.91 23.19 20.64
C GLU A 181 6.66 23.51 19.81
N GLU A 182 6.79 23.57 18.48
CA GLU A 182 5.70 23.87 17.54
C GLU A 182 5.02 22.62 16.95
N ASN A 183 5.46 21.41 17.34
CA ASN A 183 4.90 20.16 16.87
C ASN A 183 3.95 19.56 17.92
N PHE A 184 2.67 19.72 17.68
CA PHE A 184 1.61 19.20 18.56
C PHE A 184 1.03 17.86 18.09
N PHE A 185 1.51 17.31 16.97
CA PHE A 185 1.00 16.07 16.39
C PHE A 185 1.77 14.85 16.87
N TYR A 186 3.09 14.98 17.06
CA TYR A 186 3.96 13.92 17.54
C TYR A 186 4.78 14.40 18.74
N LEU A 187 4.60 13.72 19.87
CA LEU A 187 5.21 14.07 21.17
C LEU A 187 6.70 13.75 21.22
N ASP A 188 7.12 12.65 20.59
CA ASP A 188 8.51 12.20 20.51
C ASP A 188 8.75 11.28 19.30
N ASP A 189 10.03 11.01 19.00
CA ASP A 189 10.42 10.16 17.87
C ASP A 189 9.95 8.70 18.04
N GLU A 190 9.74 8.23 19.26
CA GLU A 190 9.24 6.88 19.49
C GLU A 190 7.78 6.75 19.02
N GLU A 191 6.94 7.75 19.30
CA GLU A 191 5.57 7.81 18.80
C GLU A 191 5.52 7.77 17.26
N VAL A 192 6.43 8.48 16.60
CA VAL A 192 6.55 8.45 15.13
C VAL A 192 6.89 7.04 14.63
N VAL A 193 7.93 6.43 15.20
CA VAL A 193 8.34 5.08 14.79
C VAL A 193 7.25 4.04 15.07
N ARG A 194 6.54 4.14 16.21
CA ARG A 194 5.39 3.28 16.52
C ARG A 194 4.26 3.46 15.50
N THR A 195 3.98 4.69 15.09
CA THR A 195 2.96 5.00 14.07
C THR A 195 3.32 4.37 12.72
N LEU A 196 4.56 4.58 12.26
CA LEU A 196 5.05 4.05 10.98
C LEU A 196 5.12 2.52 10.99
N PHE A 197 5.58 1.93 12.08
CA PHE A 197 5.61 0.46 12.23
C PHE A 197 4.20 -0.14 12.28
N SER A 198 3.24 0.53 12.93
CA SER A 198 1.84 0.09 12.92
C SER A 198 1.27 0.08 11.51
N ALA A 199 1.64 1.03 10.65
CA ALA A 199 1.23 1.03 9.24
C ALA A 199 1.76 -0.20 8.47
N VAL A 200 2.94 -0.72 8.81
CA VAL A 200 3.45 -2.00 8.26
C VAL A 200 2.55 -3.16 8.66
N LEU A 201 2.26 -3.30 9.95
CA LEU A 201 1.46 -4.43 10.47
C LEU A 201 0.04 -4.42 9.89
N VAL A 202 -0.62 -3.26 9.89
CA VAL A 202 -1.97 -3.10 9.30
C VAL A 202 -1.96 -3.38 7.80
N GLY A 203 -0.95 -2.90 7.06
CA GLY A 203 -0.86 -3.16 5.63
C GLY A 203 -0.62 -4.64 5.29
N LEU A 204 0.15 -5.34 6.13
CA LEU A 204 0.33 -6.79 6.06
C LEU A 204 -1.00 -7.52 6.31
N GLU A 205 -1.73 -7.16 7.36
CA GLU A 205 -3.06 -7.72 7.66
C GLU A 205 -4.05 -7.52 6.51
N ILE A 206 -4.10 -6.32 5.92
CA ILE A 206 -4.94 -6.07 4.75
C ILE A 206 -4.56 -7.00 3.59
N THR A 207 -3.26 -7.20 3.35
CA THR A 207 -2.78 -8.08 2.27
C THR A 207 -3.12 -9.55 2.55
N ILE A 208 -2.90 -10.02 3.78
CA ILE A 208 -3.20 -11.39 4.22
C ILE A 208 -4.70 -11.66 4.20
N GLU A 209 -5.49 -10.85 4.89
CA GLU A 209 -6.91 -11.11 5.13
C GLU A 209 -7.78 -10.73 3.93
N LYS A 210 -7.49 -9.57 3.32
CA LYS A 210 -8.31 -9.06 2.23
C LYS A 210 -7.82 -9.56 0.89
N ARG A 211 -6.57 -9.26 0.49
CA ARG A 211 -6.09 -9.54 -0.88
C ARG A 211 -5.91 -11.03 -1.15
N LEU A 212 -5.40 -11.79 -0.17
CA LEU A 212 -5.22 -13.23 -0.26
C LEU A 212 -6.45 -14.00 0.29
N GLY A 213 -6.95 -13.64 1.47
CA GLY A 213 -8.02 -14.38 2.15
C GLY A 213 -9.38 -14.34 1.46
N ARG A 214 -9.79 -13.18 0.93
CA ARG A 214 -11.12 -13.06 0.29
C ARG A 214 -11.30 -13.93 -0.95
N PRO A 215 -10.35 -14.02 -1.90
CA PRO A 215 -10.48 -14.93 -3.04
C PRO A 215 -10.42 -16.41 -2.65
N LEU A 216 -9.66 -16.76 -1.61
CA LEU A 216 -9.62 -18.13 -1.09
C LEU A 216 -11.00 -18.62 -0.63
N GLY A 217 -11.76 -17.82 0.11
CA GLY A 217 -13.04 -18.25 0.68
C GLY A 217 -12.90 -19.55 1.49
N THR A 218 -13.98 -20.34 1.59
CA THR A 218 -13.88 -21.70 2.16
C THR A 218 -13.43 -22.69 1.10
N PHE A 219 -12.92 -23.84 1.53
CA PHE A 219 -12.50 -24.90 0.62
C PHE A 219 -13.60 -25.31 -0.38
N GLU A 220 -14.85 -25.43 0.08
CA GLU A 220 -16.00 -25.81 -0.74
C GLU A 220 -16.55 -24.65 -1.59
N ARG A 221 -16.15 -23.41 -1.30
CA ARG A 221 -16.70 -22.20 -1.92
C ARG A 221 -15.61 -21.15 -2.17
N PRO A 222 -14.65 -21.44 -3.07
CA PRO A 222 -13.67 -20.45 -3.50
C PRO A 222 -14.36 -19.24 -4.15
N ARG A 223 -13.74 -18.06 -4.04
CA ARG A 223 -14.33 -16.78 -4.46
C ARG A 223 -13.38 -15.97 -5.35
N PRO A 224 -12.90 -16.49 -6.47
CA PRO A 224 -11.88 -15.80 -7.30
C PRO A 224 -12.25 -14.37 -7.68
N ARG A 225 -13.53 -14.09 -7.99
CA ARG A 225 -14.04 -12.72 -8.30
C ARG A 225 -14.06 -11.75 -7.10
N ARG A 226 -13.66 -12.19 -5.90
CA ARG A 226 -13.43 -11.32 -4.73
C ARG A 226 -11.98 -10.84 -4.64
N ALA A 227 -11.08 -11.31 -5.50
CA ALA A 227 -9.74 -10.75 -5.61
C ALA A 227 -9.79 -9.27 -6.00
N GLU A 228 -8.84 -8.49 -5.50
CA GLU A 228 -8.70 -7.07 -5.80
C GLU A 228 -8.41 -6.87 -7.29
N ALA A 229 -9.19 -6.02 -7.98
CA ALA A 229 -8.95 -5.67 -9.39
C ALA A 229 -8.76 -6.91 -10.31
N TRP A 230 -9.59 -7.94 -10.12
CA TRP A 230 -9.50 -9.17 -10.92
C TRP A 230 -9.81 -8.95 -12.41
N ARG A 231 -10.53 -7.87 -12.76
CA ARG A 231 -10.93 -7.58 -14.15
C ARG A 231 -9.76 -7.12 -14.98
N SER A 232 -8.94 -6.22 -14.45
CA SER A 232 -7.67 -5.80 -15.03
C SER A 232 -6.53 -6.81 -14.81
N ALA A 233 -6.81 -7.99 -14.24
CA ALA A 233 -5.79 -8.97 -13.87
C ALA A 233 -4.69 -8.42 -12.95
N ARG A 234 -5.06 -7.53 -12.03
CA ARG A 234 -4.12 -6.87 -11.11
C ARG A 234 -4.03 -7.48 -9.72
N SER A 235 -4.79 -8.54 -9.43
CA SER A 235 -4.82 -9.18 -8.10
C SER A 235 -3.42 -9.52 -7.58
N LEU A 236 -2.63 -10.29 -8.34
CA LEU A 236 -1.28 -10.66 -7.96
C LEU A 236 -0.28 -9.50 -8.06
N PRO A 237 -0.25 -8.69 -9.15
CA PRO A 237 0.57 -7.47 -9.19
C PRO A 237 0.40 -6.56 -7.97
N ASN A 238 -0.84 -6.33 -7.52
CA ASN A 238 -1.12 -5.52 -6.35
C ASN A 238 -0.62 -6.18 -5.06
N ILE A 239 -0.75 -7.51 -4.91
CA ILE A 239 -0.17 -8.23 -3.76
C ILE A 239 1.35 -8.05 -3.73
N VAL A 240 2.03 -8.27 -4.86
CA VAL A 240 3.49 -8.12 -4.97
C VAL A 240 3.94 -6.68 -4.73
N GLY A 241 3.22 -5.70 -5.30
CA GLY A 241 3.48 -4.27 -5.08
C GLY A 241 3.31 -3.89 -3.60
N SER A 242 2.23 -4.35 -2.96
CA SER A 242 2.01 -4.12 -1.53
C SER A 242 3.09 -4.76 -0.67
N MET A 243 3.49 -6.00 -0.96
CA MET A 243 4.53 -6.70 -0.21
C MET A 243 5.88 -6.00 -0.34
N THR A 244 6.24 -5.56 -1.54
CA THR A 244 7.49 -4.81 -1.79
C THR A 244 7.48 -3.50 -0.98
N ALA A 245 6.42 -2.71 -1.09
CA ALA A 245 6.29 -1.44 -0.38
C ALA A 245 6.31 -1.61 1.15
N LEU A 246 5.65 -2.66 1.67
CA LEU A 246 5.65 -2.97 3.10
C LEU A 246 7.02 -3.42 3.60
N ARG A 247 7.75 -4.20 2.80
CA ARG A 247 9.13 -4.57 3.12
C ARG A 247 10.03 -3.32 3.15
N ASP A 248 9.91 -2.45 2.15
CA ASP A 248 10.70 -1.23 2.06
C ASP A 248 10.46 -0.32 3.26
N LEU A 249 9.20 -0.16 3.69
CA LEU A 249 8.86 0.54 4.93
C LEU A 249 9.38 -0.18 6.18
N ALA A 250 9.35 -1.52 6.21
CA ALA A 250 9.74 -2.30 7.38
C ALA A 250 11.26 -2.33 7.63
N ASN A 251 12.07 -2.31 6.57
CA ASN A 251 13.51 -2.54 6.62
C ASN A 251 14.26 -1.60 7.58
N PRO A 252 13.99 -0.28 7.62
CA PRO A 252 14.66 0.63 8.57
C PRO A 252 14.47 0.22 10.04
N PHE A 253 13.34 -0.37 10.41
CA PHE A 253 13.07 -0.79 11.80
C PHE A 253 13.89 -2.01 12.23
N LEU A 254 14.47 -2.75 11.29
CA LEU A 254 15.32 -3.90 11.62
C LEU A 254 16.63 -3.49 12.31
N ALA A 255 16.99 -2.19 12.27
CA ALA A 255 18.14 -1.66 13.00
C ALA A 255 18.01 -1.76 14.54
N PHE A 256 16.80 -1.99 15.06
CA PHE A 256 16.53 -2.10 16.50
C PHE A 256 16.64 -3.54 17.05
N ILE A 257 16.90 -4.53 16.19
CA ILE A 257 16.98 -5.95 16.57
C ILE A 257 18.36 -6.54 16.23
N PRO A 258 18.72 -7.72 16.78
CA PRO A 258 19.96 -8.40 16.41
C PRO A 258 20.03 -8.71 14.91
N GLU A 259 21.23 -8.57 14.32
CA GLU A 259 21.49 -8.79 12.89
C GLU A 259 20.99 -10.16 12.39
N GLU A 260 21.16 -11.22 13.18
CA GLU A 260 20.68 -12.57 12.83
C GLU A 260 19.15 -12.63 12.66
N GLU A 261 18.39 -11.90 13.48
CA GLU A 261 16.93 -11.85 13.36
C GLU A 261 16.50 -10.95 12.19
N ALA A 262 17.23 -9.86 11.95
CA ALA A 262 17.02 -9.02 10.77
C ALA A 262 17.23 -9.82 9.46
N ASP A 263 18.30 -10.61 9.39
CA ASP A 263 18.59 -11.51 8.26
C ASP A 263 17.49 -12.57 8.08
N ARG A 264 16.99 -13.13 9.18
CA ARG A 264 15.90 -14.11 9.17
C ARG A 264 14.61 -13.53 8.60
N ILE A 265 14.24 -12.32 9.01
CA ILE A 265 13.08 -11.59 8.51
C ILE A 265 13.23 -11.28 7.02
N ASN A 266 14.41 -10.79 6.61
CA ASN A 266 14.71 -10.52 5.20
C ASN A 266 14.62 -11.77 4.32
N ALA A 267 15.15 -12.91 4.80
CA ALA A 267 15.06 -14.18 4.09
C ALA A 267 13.62 -14.67 3.93
N ALA A 268 12.75 -14.42 4.92
CA ALA A 268 11.33 -14.76 4.84
C ALA A 268 10.57 -13.86 3.86
N TRP A 269 10.85 -12.55 3.83
CA TRP A 269 10.35 -11.65 2.79
C TRP A 269 10.75 -12.14 1.39
N ASP A 270 12.03 -12.45 1.20
CA ASP A 270 12.54 -12.94 -0.08
C ASP A 270 11.87 -14.25 -0.52
N ALA A 271 11.66 -15.19 0.41
CA ALA A 271 10.96 -16.43 0.13
C ALA A 271 9.51 -16.19 -0.30
N THR A 272 8.80 -15.34 0.44
CA THR A 272 7.39 -15.03 0.17
C THR A 272 7.24 -14.34 -1.18
N LEU A 273 8.07 -13.34 -1.48
CA LEU A 273 8.07 -12.64 -2.78
C LEU A 273 8.41 -13.58 -3.93
N ARG A 274 9.37 -14.51 -3.77
CA ARG A 274 9.65 -15.54 -4.78
C ARG A 274 8.45 -16.44 -5.02
N THR A 275 7.75 -16.90 -3.98
CA THR A 275 6.55 -17.72 -4.13
C THR A 275 5.45 -16.95 -4.88
N ALA A 276 5.22 -15.68 -4.53
CA ALA A 276 4.25 -14.83 -5.19
C ALA A 276 4.59 -14.62 -6.68
N ASN A 277 5.83 -14.24 -6.99
CA ASN A 277 6.29 -14.00 -8.37
C ASN A 277 6.31 -15.25 -9.26
N ASN A 278 6.39 -16.45 -8.67
CA ASN A 278 6.30 -17.71 -9.40
C ASN A 278 4.84 -18.14 -9.71
N THR A 279 3.85 -17.34 -9.30
CA THR A 279 2.44 -17.58 -9.59
C THR A 279 2.12 -17.14 -11.01
N ALA A 280 1.68 -18.07 -11.87
CA ALA A 280 1.43 -17.77 -13.28
C ALA A 280 0.11 -17.02 -13.55
N ASP A 281 -0.91 -17.19 -12.71
CA ASP A 281 -2.20 -16.54 -12.88
C ASP A 281 -2.26 -15.21 -12.12
N PRO A 282 -2.27 -14.06 -12.83
CA PRO A 282 -2.28 -12.75 -12.19
C PRO A 282 -3.65 -12.38 -11.59
N THR A 283 -4.73 -13.07 -11.95
CA THR A 283 -6.10 -12.78 -11.49
C THR A 283 -6.44 -13.45 -10.15
N LEU A 284 -5.65 -14.44 -9.72
CA LEU A 284 -5.96 -15.39 -8.65
C LEU A 284 -7.20 -16.27 -8.90
N ALA A 285 -7.62 -16.46 -10.14
CA ALA A 285 -8.64 -17.46 -10.49
C ALA A 285 -8.22 -18.89 -10.11
N ILE A 286 -6.92 -19.17 -10.04
CA ILE A 286 -6.34 -20.46 -9.62
C ILE A 286 -6.81 -20.95 -8.24
N VAL A 287 -7.31 -20.08 -7.36
CA VAL A 287 -7.88 -20.50 -6.06
C VAL A 287 -9.09 -21.43 -6.20
N ALA A 288 -9.68 -21.52 -7.40
CA ALA A 288 -10.77 -22.44 -7.69
C ALA A 288 -10.33 -23.91 -7.85
N THR A 289 -9.02 -24.20 -7.97
CA THR A 289 -8.49 -25.57 -7.99
C THR A 289 -7.79 -25.90 -6.68
N PRO A 290 -7.74 -27.19 -6.26
CA PRO A 290 -7.00 -27.58 -5.06
C PRO A 290 -5.53 -27.17 -5.10
N GLU A 291 -4.85 -27.36 -6.22
CA GLU A 291 -3.42 -27.05 -6.37
C GLU A 291 -3.17 -25.54 -6.34
N GLY A 292 -3.99 -24.76 -7.03
CA GLY A 292 -3.88 -23.30 -7.05
C GLY A 292 -4.24 -22.68 -5.71
N ARG A 293 -5.22 -23.26 -4.99
CA ARG A 293 -5.53 -22.89 -3.60
C ARG A 293 -4.33 -23.08 -2.68
N VAL A 294 -3.70 -24.26 -2.69
CA VAL A 294 -2.52 -24.55 -1.86
C VAL A 294 -1.39 -23.57 -2.15
N HIS A 295 -1.20 -23.17 -3.42
CA HIS A 295 -0.21 -22.16 -3.78
C HIS A 295 -0.49 -20.79 -3.16
N VAL A 296 -1.73 -20.32 -3.19
CA VAL A 296 -2.12 -19.03 -2.59
C VAL A 296 -2.12 -19.09 -1.06
N GLU A 297 -2.53 -20.21 -0.45
CA GLU A 297 -2.40 -20.46 1.00
C GLU A 297 -0.94 -20.48 1.43
N ALA A 298 -0.02 -20.98 0.60
CA ALA A 298 1.41 -20.93 0.89
C ALA A 298 1.95 -19.48 0.93
N ILE A 299 1.50 -18.60 0.02
CA ILE A 299 1.85 -17.17 0.06
C ILE A 299 1.28 -16.54 1.34
N GLN A 300 0.01 -16.79 1.63
CA GLN A 300 -0.67 -16.27 2.81
C GLN A 300 0.04 -16.68 4.10
N SER A 301 0.31 -17.98 4.28
CA SER A 301 0.99 -18.50 5.47
C SER A 301 2.41 -17.97 5.63
N GLN A 302 3.17 -17.83 4.54
CA GLN A 302 4.52 -17.24 4.60
C GLN A 302 4.46 -15.77 5.00
N LEU A 303 3.52 -15.00 4.44
CA LEU A 303 3.33 -13.60 4.78
C LEU A 303 2.84 -13.39 6.21
N THR A 304 1.96 -14.27 6.72
CA THR A 304 1.61 -14.32 8.15
C THR A 304 2.83 -14.55 9.02
N GLY A 305 3.72 -15.48 8.64
CA GLY A 305 4.97 -15.69 9.37
C GLY A 305 5.88 -14.45 9.39
N VAL A 306 5.91 -13.66 8.32
CA VAL A 306 6.62 -12.37 8.29
C VAL A 306 5.97 -11.36 9.24
N HIS A 307 4.63 -11.23 9.21
CA HIS A 307 3.89 -10.38 10.13
C HIS A 307 4.16 -10.75 11.59
N ASP A 308 4.01 -12.03 11.95
CA ASP A 308 4.25 -12.54 13.30
C ASP A 308 5.69 -12.25 13.78
N MET A 309 6.69 -12.39 12.90
CA MET A 309 8.09 -12.07 13.25
C MET A 309 8.29 -10.57 13.49
N LEU A 310 7.72 -9.71 12.64
CA LEU A 310 7.79 -8.27 12.86
C LEU A 310 7.11 -7.90 14.19
N GLU A 311 5.90 -8.39 14.42
CA GLU A 311 5.15 -8.09 15.64
C GLU A 311 5.88 -8.59 16.89
N THR A 312 6.42 -9.80 16.89
CA THR A 312 6.99 -10.44 18.10
C THR A 312 8.46 -10.12 18.34
N ILE A 313 9.21 -9.73 17.31
CA ILE A 313 10.66 -9.45 17.42
C ILE A 313 10.93 -7.94 17.36
N VAL A 314 10.36 -7.24 16.38
CA VAL A 314 10.58 -5.80 16.18
C VAL A 314 9.67 -4.97 17.07
N GLY A 315 8.39 -5.36 17.19
CA GLY A 315 7.39 -4.66 18.01
C GLY A 315 7.87 -4.33 19.44
N PRO A 316 8.37 -5.31 20.22
CA PRO A 316 8.88 -5.06 21.56
C PRO A 316 10.08 -4.11 21.60
N ALA A 317 10.96 -4.15 20.59
CA ALA A 317 12.11 -3.26 20.50
C ALA A 317 11.69 -1.79 20.28
N LEU A 318 10.52 -1.57 19.66
CA LEU A 318 9.93 -0.26 19.40
C LEU A 318 8.90 0.19 20.45
N GLY A 319 8.66 -0.61 21.49
CA GLY A 319 7.61 -0.33 22.48
C GLY A 319 6.18 -0.45 21.94
N VAL A 320 5.97 -1.16 20.82
CA VAL A 320 4.65 -1.52 20.30
C VAL A 320 4.20 -2.80 20.99
N SER A 321 3.14 -2.72 21.81
CA SER A 321 2.55 -3.90 22.46
C SER A 321 1.50 -4.57 21.57
N GLN A 322 1.37 -5.91 21.67
CA GLN A 322 0.39 -6.78 20.97
C GLN A 322 -1.10 -6.39 21.09
N SER A 323 -1.47 -5.29 21.76
CA SER A 323 -2.88 -4.97 22.05
C SER A 323 -3.53 -3.99 21.05
N PHE A 324 -2.87 -3.62 19.96
CA PHE A 324 -3.48 -2.77 18.93
C PHE A 324 -4.17 -3.62 17.85
N ASN A 325 -5.31 -4.23 18.20
CA ASN A 325 -6.29 -4.62 17.18
C ASN A 325 -6.95 -3.36 16.62
N ALA A 326 -6.30 -2.70 15.65
CA ALA A 326 -6.84 -1.53 14.98
C ALA A 326 -8.06 -1.84 14.09
N LEU A 327 -8.37 -3.12 13.86
CA LEU A 327 -9.44 -3.58 12.98
C LEU A 327 -10.75 -3.99 13.68
N ASP A 328 -10.84 -3.93 15.03
CA ASP A 328 -12.08 -4.24 15.77
C ASP A 328 -13.15 -3.10 15.68
N GLY A 329 -12.91 -2.09 14.84
CA GLY A 329 -13.73 -0.88 14.71
C GLY A 329 -14.74 -0.82 13.57
N ASP A 330 -14.81 -1.80 12.65
CA ASP A 330 -15.68 -1.76 11.44
C ASP A 330 -16.60 -2.99 11.27
#